data_AF-A0A1M4X581-F1
#
_entry.id   AF-A0A1M4X581-F1
#
_cell.length_a   1.000
_cell.length_b   1.000
_cell.length_c   1.000
_cell.angle_alpha   90.00
_cell.angle_beta   90.00
_cell.angle_gamma   90.00
#
_symmetry.space_group_name_H-M   'P 1'
#
loop_
_entity.id
_entity.type
_entity.pdbx_description
1 polymer ?
#
loop_
_entity_poly.entity_id
_entity_poly.type
_entity_poly.pdbx_seq_one_letter_code
_entity_poly.pdbx_strand_id
1 'polypeptide(L)'
;MGRPSIFSKNYEEQMRRRRINITLIILIIIFAAFFYTKYQFNKRGININIADKFSFLKKQQKDIKQDENINRENKKEEIKDTPNNENKVDETLKEYIYISNSQRQFKVVYRDENGVKKFVEVKSEGVNVDFDILKDGTKVVFDDKENQNIIVYSIDGTYEDIILKTLKTSKYTFEKDKVLQRQKDYIWAEKPHFTSDGKVVFLTKLPYNLTKRGIFIWYANYNGTRLVRLGELSYDINNIKYDGFDENEGLRIISDGKTFVLEKGKYKLKEIK
;
A
#
# COMPACT_ATOMS: atom_id res chain seq x y z
N MET A 1 -36.26 3.66 7.39
CA MET A 1 -37.47 3.11 6.73
C MET A 1 -37.35 1.59 6.68
N GLY A 2 -38.35 0.85 7.17
CA GLY A 2 -38.37 -0.62 7.12
C GLY A 2 -38.23 -1.15 5.68
N ARG A 3 -37.67 -2.35 5.50
CA ARG A 3 -37.49 -2.96 4.18
C ARG A 3 -38.87 -3.26 3.57
N PRO A 4 -39.11 -2.95 2.29
CA PRO A 4 -40.37 -3.29 1.65
C PRO A 4 -40.42 -4.81 1.43
N SER A 5 -41.62 -5.38 1.51
CA SER A 5 -41.80 -6.83 1.32
C SER A 5 -41.36 -7.23 -0.10
N ILE A 6 -40.53 -8.27 -0.17
CA ILE A 6 -40.00 -8.83 -1.42
C ILE A 6 -41.13 -9.41 -2.30
N PHE A 7 -42.28 -9.71 -1.70
CA PHE A 7 -43.46 -10.24 -2.39
C PHE A 7 -44.46 -9.15 -2.83
N SER A 8 -44.11 -7.86 -2.69
CA SER A 8 -44.97 -6.77 -3.16
C SER A 8 -44.83 -6.59 -4.67
N LYS A 9 -45.97 -6.46 -5.37
CA LYS A 9 -46.04 -6.16 -6.81
C LYS A 9 -45.24 -4.91 -7.21
N ASN A 10 -45.04 -3.97 -6.28
CA ASN A 10 -44.31 -2.71 -6.51
C ASN A 10 -42.91 -2.70 -5.87
N TYR A 11 -42.35 -3.87 -5.53
CA TYR A 11 -41.07 -3.98 -4.84
C TYR A 11 -39.92 -3.32 -5.63
N GLU A 12 -39.85 -3.54 -6.94
CA GLU A 12 -38.81 -2.98 -7.79
C GLU A 12 -38.88 -1.45 -7.88
N GLU A 13 -40.08 -0.88 -8.01
CA GLU A 13 -40.28 0.56 -8.04
C GLU A 13 -39.88 1.22 -6.72
N GLN A 14 -40.23 0.59 -5.58
CA GLN A 14 -39.86 1.09 -4.25
C GLN A 14 -38.35 1.00 -4.03
N MET A 15 -37.69 -0.07 -4.48
CA MET A 15 -36.24 -0.20 -4.41
C MET A 15 -35.52 0.81 -5.32
N ARG A 16 -36.04 1.07 -6.52
CA ARG A 16 -35.49 2.10 -7.43
C ARG A 16 -35.57 3.50 -6.84
N ARG A 17 -36.71 3.89 -6.26
CA ARG A 17 -36.88 5.19 -5.58
C ARG A 17 -35.95 5.32 -4.36
N ARG A 18 -35.77 4.25 -3.57
CA ARG A 18 -34.83 4.25 -2.44
C ARG A 18 -33.38 4.46 -2.88
N ARG A 19 -32.94 3.78 -3.94
CA ARG A 19 -31.58 3.98 -4.48
C ARG A 19 -31.36 5.43 -4.90
N ILE A 20 -32.31 6.00 -5.66
CA ILE A 20 -32.22 7.40 -6.12
C ILE A 20 -32.23 8.37 -4.93
N ASN A 21 -33.11 8.19 -3.95
CA ASN A 21 -33.18 9.06 -2.79
C ASN A 21 -31.91 8.98 -1.92
N ILE A 22 -31.35 7.78 -1.72
CA ILE A 22 -30.09 7.61 -0.98
C ILE A 22 -28.94 8.28 -1.72
N THR A 23 -28.83 8.09 -3.05
CA THR A 23 -27.82 8.75 -3.87
C THR A 23 -27.96 10.27 -3.82
N LEU A 24 -29.18 10.81 -3.88
CA LEU A 24 -29.43 12.25 -3.76
C LEU A 24 -29.06 12.80 -2.39
N ILE A 25 -29.36 12.09 -1.30
CA ILE A 25 -28.97 12.50 0.05
C ILE A 25 -27.45 12.54 0.19
N ILE A 26 -26.74 11.51 -0.32
CA ILE A 26 -25.28 11.48 -0.31
C ILE A 26 -24.71 12.66 -1.12
N LEU A 27 -25.28 12.94 -2.30
CA LEU A 27 -24.88 14.06 -3.14
C LEU A 27 -25.04 15.41 -2.41
N ILE A 28 -26.16 15.60 -1.70
CA ILE A 28 -26.42 16.81 -0.90
C ILE A 28 -25.40 16.96 0.23
N ILE A 29 -25.03 15.88 0.91
CA ILE A 29 -24.00 15.91 1.98
C ILE A 29 -22.64 16.30 1.40
N ILE A 30 -22.26 15.77 0.24
CA ILE A 30 -21.01 16.11 -0.45
C ILE A 30 -21.00 17.60 -0.84
N PHE A 31 -22.10 18.11 -1.41
CA PHE A 31 -22.22 19.53 -1.74
C PHE A 31 -22.13 20.41 -0.50
N ALA A 32 -22.82 20.05 0.59
CA ALA A 32 -22.76 20.79 1.84
C ALA A 32 -21.32 20.85 2.40
N ALA A 33 -20.58 19.74 2.36
CA ALA A 33 -19.17 19.69 2.77
C ALA A 33 -18.27 20.55 1.87
N PHE A 34 -18.50 20.54 0.55
CA PHE A 34 -17.78 21.37 -0.40
C PHE A 34 -18.02 22.87 -0.18
N PHE A 35 -19.26 23.29 0.05
CA PHE A 35 -19.58 24.68 0.34
C PHE A 35 -19.07 25.11 1.72
N TYR A 36 -19.15 24.23 2.73
CA TYR A 36 -18.63 24.51 4.07
C TYR A 36 -17.11 24.69 4.08
N THR A 37 -16.38 23.83 3.39
CA THR A 37 -14.93 23.96 3.23
C THR A 37 -14.57 25.23 2.46
N LYS A 38 -15.23 25.50 1.33
CA LYS A 38 -15.03 26.75 0.56
C LYS A 38 -15.28 28.00 1.41
N TYR A 39 -16.35 28.02 2.21
CA TYR A 39 -16.67 29.13 3.11
C TYR A 39 -15.59 29.35 4.19
N GLN A 40 -15.13 28.27 4.83
CA GLN A 40 -14.04 28.33 5.82
C GLN A 40 -12.71 28.80 5.21
N PHE A 41 -12.37 28.36 4.00
CA PHE A 41 -11.16 28.80 3.30
C PHE A 41 -11.23 30.28 2.90
N ASN A 42 -12.39 30.74 2.41
CA ASN A 42 -12.60 32.15 2.04
C ASN A 42 -12.53 33.08 3.26
N LYS A 43 -13.04 32.64 4.42
CA LYS A 43 -12.95 33.39 5.69
C LYS A 43 -11.52 33.52 6.24
N ARG A 44 -10.62 32.60 5.86
CA ARG A 44 -9.20 32.59 6.25
C ARG A 44 -8.28 33.27 5.23
N GLY A 45 -8.83 33.84 4.15
CA GLY A 45 -8.04 34.50 3.10
C GLY A 45 -7.16 33.54 2.27
N ILE A 46 -7.43 32.23 2.33
CA ILE A 46 -6.64 31.22 1.63
C ILE A 46 -7.35 30.88 0.31
N ASN A 47 -6.87 31.49 -0.78
CA ASN A 47 -7.26 31.09 -2.14
C ASN A 47 -6.50 29.84 -2.55
N ILE A 48 -7.15 28.67 -2.48
CA ILE A 48 -6.60 27.44 -3.04
C ILE A 48 -6.97 27.39 -4.53
N ASN A 49 -6.12 27.99 -5.37
CA ASN A 49 -6.17 27.80 -6.80
C ASN A 49 -5.66 26.39 -7.13
N ILE A 50 -6.57 25.49 -7.49
CA ILE A 50 -6.26 24.14 -7.97
C ILE A 50 -5.42 24.17 -9.25
N ALA A 51 -5.45 25.27 -10.01
CA ALA A 51 -4.61 25.49 -11.19
C ALA A 51 -3.12 25.64 -10.85
N ASP A 52 -2.77 26.19 -9.68
CA ASP A 52 -1.38 26.47 -9.30
C ASP A 52 -0.63 25.22 -8.80
N LYS A 53 -1.34 24.16 -8.41
CA LYS A 53 -0.73 22.86 -8.12
C LYS A 53 -0.43 22.03 -9.38
N PHE A 54 -1.05 22.37 -10.52
CA PHE A 54 -0.75 21.75 -11.82
C PHE A 54 0.35 22.48 -12.62
N SER A 55 0.70 23.71 -12.23
CA SER A 55 1.77 24.47 -12.91
C SER A 55 3.18 24.04 -12.51
N PHE A 56 3.37 23.40 -11.34
CA PHE A 56 4.65 22.82 -10.92
C PHE A 56 5.05 21.61 -11.80
N LEU A 57 4.07 20.91 -12.38
CA LEU A 57 4.27 19.79 -13.32
C LEU A 57 4.54 20.26 -14.77
N LYS A 58 4.18 21.49 -15.15
CA LYS A 58 4.44 22.05 -16.49
C LYS A 58 5.74 22.85 -16.60
N LYS A 59 6.36 23.22 -15.47
CA LYS A 59 7.59 24.04 -15.46
C LYS A 59 8.87 23.22 -15.65
N GLN A 60 8.81 21.89 -15.49
CA GLN A 60 9.96 20.99 -15.76
C GLN A 60 10.06 20.51 -17.22
N GLN A 61 9.14 20.90 -18.09
CA GLN A 61 9.08 20.41 -19.48
C GLN A 61 9.39 21.49 -20.54
N LYS A 62 9.93 22.64 -20.14
CA LYS A 62 10.20 23.79 -21.02
C LYS A 62 11.63 24.33 -21.03
N ASP A 63 12.62 23.59 -20.52
CA ASP A 63 14.04 23.96 -20.62
C ASP A 63 14.87 23.06 -21.54
N ILE A 64 14.22 22.25 -22.39
CA ILE A 64 14.92 21.46 -23.41
C ILE A 64 14.22 21.68 -24.76
N LYS A 65 14.56 22.79 -25.43
CA LYS A 65 14.81 22.92 -26.89
C LYS A 65 14.83 24.37 -27.37
N GLN A 66 15.76 24.63 -28.30
CA GLN A 66 16.10 25.85 -29.08
C GLN A 66 17.18 26.75 -28.47
N ASP A 67 18.25 27.14 -29.16
CA ASP A 67 18.61 27.06 -30.59
C ASP A 67 20.14 27.13 -30.78
N GLU A 68 20.61 26.58 -31.90
CA GLU A 68 21.96 26.74 -32.44
C GLU A 68 22.17 28.12 -33.12
N ASN A 69 23.43 28.56 -33.08
CA ASN A 69 24.14 29.52 -33.95
C ASN A 69 23.82 31.03 -33.84
N ILE A 70 24.82 31.82 -33.44
CA ILE A 70 25.62 32.68 -34.34
C ILE A 70 26.91 33.17 -33.63
N ASN A 71 27.97 33.19 -34.43
CA ASN A 71 29.38 33.48 -34.23
C ASN A 71 29.71 34.93 -33.81
N ARG A 72 30.78 35.16 -32.99
CA ARG A 72 31.83 36.21 -33.14
C ARG A 72 32.82 36.28 -31.96
N GLU A 73 34.06 35.89 -32.26
CA GLU A 73 35.38 36.44 -31.91
C GLU A 73 35.75 37.02 -30.52
N ASN A 74 36.89 36.49 -30.05
CA ASN A 74 38.03 37.13 -29.35
C ASN A 74 37.87 37.61 -27.90
N LYS A 75 38.56 36.95 -26.95
CA LYS A 75 39.91 37.35 -26.47
C LYS A 75 40.44 36.38 -25.40
N LYS A 76 41.73 36.09 -25.50
CA LYS A 76 42.58 35.28 -24.59
C LYS A 76 42.53 35.78 -23.14
N GLU A 77 42.60 34.85 -22.18
CA GLU A 77 43.73 34.72 -21.25
C GLU A 77 43.63 33.43 -20.42
N GLU A 78 44.77 32.72 -20.34
CA GLU A 78 45.01 31.54 -19.50
C GLU A 78 45.02 31.92 -18.02
N ILE A 79 44.58 31.00 -17.14
CA ILE A 79 45.32 30.55 -15.95
C ILE A 79 44.84 29.13 -15.61
N LYS A 80 45.82 28.23 -15.42
CA LYS A 80 45.69 26.86 -14.94
C LYS A 80 45.47 26.86 -13.42
N ASP A 81 44.60 25.98 -12.92
CA ASP A 81 44.98 24.89 -12.00
C ASP A 81 43.79 23.97 -11.66
N THR A 82 43.99 22.71 -12.05
CA THR A 82 43.53 21.35 -11.63
C THR A 82 42.51 21.12 -10.48
N PRO A 83 41.92 19.91 -10.39
CA PRO A 83 40.47 19.71 -10.39
C PRO A 83 39.95 19.21 -9.03
N ASN A 84 39.02 19.93 -8.40
CA ASN A 84 38.23 19.31 -7.34
C ASN A 84 37.11 18.49 -7.99
N ASN A 85 37.44 17.26 -8.33
CA ASN A 85 36.50 16.21 -8.69
C ASN A 85 35.76 15.80 -7.41
N GLU A 86 34.90 16.68 -6.90
CA GLU A 86 33.80 16.25 -6.05
C GLU A 86 32.88 15.45 -6.95
N ASN A 87 33.08 14.12 -6.91
CA ASN A 87 32.12 13.14 -7.37
C ASN A 87 30.76 13.50 -6.76
N LYS A 88 29.94 14.25 -7.51
CA LYS A 88 28.49 14.18 -7.38
C LYS A 88 28.16 12.75 -7.77
N VAL A 89 28.06 11.91 -6.74
CA VAL A 89 27.46 10.58 -6.85
C VAL A 89 26.06 10.83 -7.36
N ASP A 90 25.84 10.46 -8.61
CA ASP A 90 24.55 10.54 -9.26
C ASP A 90 23.62 9.57 -8.51
N GLU A 91 22.71 10.11 -7.68
CA GLU A 91 21.65 9.33 -7.04
C GLU A 91 20.71 8.81 -8.14
N THR A 92 21.07 7.66 -8.72
CA THR A 92 20.26 7.04 -9.77
C THR A 92 19.17 6.18 -9.14
N LEU A 93 17.92 6.63 -9.28
CA LEU A 93 16.76 5.78 -9.02
C LEU A 93 16.64 4.77 -10.16
N LYS A 94 16.56 3.49 -9.81
CA LYS A 94 16.39 2.36 -10.72
C LYS A 94 15.16 1.57 -10.30
N GLU A 95 14.62 0.75 -11.20
CA GLU A 95 13.44 -0.05 -10.93
C GLU A 95 13.59 -1.50 -11.38
N TYR A 96 13.00 -2.41 -10.60
CA TYR A 96 12.64 -3.76 -11.04
C TYR A 96 11.15 -3.79 -11.40
N ILE A 97 10.78 -4.67 -12.32
CA ILE A 97 9.39 -4.89 -12.72
C ILE A 97 8.97 -6.29 -12.29
N TYR A 98 7.98 -6.36 -11.42
CA TYR A 98 7.24 -7.59 -11.11
C TYR A 98 5.95 -7.62 -11.92
N ILE A 99 5.67 -8.74 -12.58
CA ILE A 99 4.43 -8.95 -13.34
C ILE A 99 3.62 -10.01 -12.61
N SER A 100 2.41 -9.66 -12.17
CA SER A 100 1.52 -10.58 -11.50
C SER A 100 0.82 -11.54 -12.46
N ASN A 101 0.12 -12.54 -11.89
CA ASN A 101 -0.70 -13.47 -12.65
C ASN A 101 -1.82 -12.79 -13.45
N SER A 102 -2.32 -11.64 -12.98
CA SER A 102 -3.31 -10.81 -13.69
C SER A 102 -2.67 -9.89 -14.75
N GLN A 103 -1.38 -10.07 -15.07
CA GLN A 103 -0.59 -9.21 -15.96
C GLN A 103 -0.42 -7.78 -15.44
N ARG A 104 -0.69 -7.52 -14.16
CA ARG A 104 -0.43 -6.22 -13.56
C ARG A 104 1.05 -6.06 -13.29
N GLN A 105 1.56 -4.87 -13.56
CA GLN A 105 2.95 -4.51 -13.33
C GLN A 105 3.11 -3.76 -12.01
N PHE A 106 4.12 -4.14 -11.24
CA PHE A 106 4.56 -3.47 -10.03
C PHE A 106 5.99 -2.98 -10.25
N LYS A 107 6.19 -1.68 -10.09
CA LYS A 107 7.50 -1.02 -10.17
C LYS A 107 8.08 -0.98 -8.77
N VAL A 108 9.17 -1.71 -8.57
CA VAL A 108 9.89 -1.78 -7.30
C VAL A 108 11.13 -0.90 -7.42
N VAL A 109 11.06 0.29 -6.83
CA VAL A 109 12.05 1.36 -6.97
C VAL A 109 13.14 1.19 -5.92
N TYR A 110 14.40 1.26 -6.35
CA TYR A 110 15.56 1.28 -5.47
C TYR A 110 16.52 2.40 -5.86
N ARG A 111 17.29 2.85 -4.88
CA ARG A 111 18.38 3.79 -5.04
C ARG A 111 19.71 3.05 -5.02
N ASP A 112 20.65 3.49 -5.84
CA ASP A 112 22.02 3.00 -5.90
C ASP A 112 22.98 4.15 -5.56
N GLU A 113 23.50 4.15 -4.34
CA GLU A 113 24.49 5.13 -3.87
C GLU A 113 25.84 4.42 -3.71
N ASN A 114 26.78 4.69 -4.61
CA ASN A 114 28.14 4.10 -4.57
C ASN A 114 28.14 2.56 -4.48
N GLY A 115 27.20 1.89 -5.15
CA GLY A 115 27.08 0.44 -5.13
C GLY A 115 26.29 -0.14 -3.95
N VAL A 116 25.87 0.71 -2.98
CA VAL A 116 24.94 0.31 -1.92
C VAL A 116 23.52 0.53 -2.41
N LYS A 117 22.83 -0.58 -2.68
CA LYS A 117 21.44 -0.56 -3.16
C LYS A 117 20.45 -0.64 -2.01
N LYS A 118 19.41 0.19 -2.04
CA LYS A 118 18.30 0.16 -1.06
C LYS A 118 16.97 0.43 -1.73
N PHE A 119 15.94 -0.34 -1.36
CA PHE A 119 14.58 -0.07 -1.80
C PHE A 119 14.06 1.25 -1.24
N VAL A 120 13.20 1.90 -2.03
CA VAL A 120 12.61 3.20 -1.71
C VAL A 120 11.09 3.11 -1.73
N GLU A 121 10.50 2.45 -2.73
CA GLU A 121 9.07 2.48 -2.95
C GLU A 121 8.58 1.32 -3.83
N VAL A 122 7.30 0.96 -3.72
CA VAL A 122 6.60 0.07 -4.66
C VAL A 122 5.39 0.80 -5.24
N LYS A 123 5.23 0.79 -6.56
CA LYS A 123 4.09 1.41 -7.27
C LYS A 123 3.42 0.43 -8.21
N SER A 124 2.11 0.59 -8.37
CA SER A 124 1.36 -0.02 -9.47
C SER A 124 0.35 0.98 -10.01
N GLU A 125 0.13 0.99 -11.33
CA GLU A 125 -0.81 1.94 -11.95
C GLU A 125 -2.25 1.66 -11.52
N GLY A 126 -2.93 2.71 -11.06
CA GLY A 126 -4.36 2.68 -10.75
C GLY A 126 -4.75 1.95 -9.47
N VAL A 127 -3.79 1.41 -8.69
CA VAL A 127 -4.07 0.67 -7.46
C VAL A 127 -3.10 1.06 -6.35
N ASN A 128 -3.62 1.26 -5.15
CA ASN A 128 -2.80 1.47 -3.97
C ASN A 128 -2.21 0.14 -3.49
N VAL A 129 -0.89 0.11 -3.29
CA VAL A 129 -0.13 -1.05 -2.86
C VAL A 129 0.29 -0.83 -1.41
N ASP A 130 -0.08 -1.76 -0.52
CA ASP A 130 0.46 -1.79 0.83
C ASP A 130 1.84 -2.47 0.77
N PHE A 131 2.87 -1.76 1.23
CA PHE A 131 4.24 -2.28 1.25
C PHE A 131 4.98 -1.84 2.51
N ASP A 132 6.05 -2.57 2.82
CA ASP A 132 7.00 -2.21 3.86
C ASP A 132 8.42 -2.57 3.41
N ILE A 133 9.42 -1.84 3.92
CA ILE A 133 10.83 -2.00 3.57
C ILE A 133 11.58 -2.42 4.82
N LEU A 134 12.36 -3.49 4.71
CA LEU A 134 13.17 -3.99 5.82
C LEU A 134 14.14 -2.90 6.28
N LYS A 135 14.44 -2.83 7.57
CA LYS A 135 15.26 -1.76 8.19
C LYS A 135 16.60 -1.49 7.49
N ASP A 136 17.22 -2.50 6.89
CA ASP A 136 18.49 -2.37 6.14
C ASP A 136 18.32 -1.93 4.67
N GLY A 137 17.08 -1.90 4.16
CA GLY A 137 16.72 -1.56 2.79
C GLY A 137 16.94 -2.68 1.77
N THR A 138 17.35 -3.89 2.21
CA THR A 138 17.72 -4.99 1.30
C THR A 138 16.55 -5.84 0.83
N LYS A 139 15.39 -5.69 1.49
CA LYS A 139 14.14 -6.37 1.14
C LYS A 139 12.97 -5.43 1.21
N VAL A 140 11.99 -5.68 0.36
CA VAL A 140 10.69 -5.02 0.37
C VAL A 140 9.62 -6.10 0.31
N VAL A 141 8.53 -5.90 1.03
CA VAL A 141 7.35 -6.75 0.97
C VAL A 141 6.18 -5.91 0.52
N PHE A 142 5.34 -6.43 -0.38
CA PHE A 142 4.17 -5.72 -0.86
C PHE A 142 3.01 -6.67 -1.19
N ASP A 143 1.80 -6.15 -1.23
CA ASP A 143 0.62 -6.90 -1.65
C ASP A 143 0.29 -6.72 -3.13
N ASP A 144 -0.07 -7.84 -3.76
CA ASP A 144 -0.86 -7.84 -4.98
C ASP A 144 -2.31 -8.06 -4.60
N LYS A 145 -3.04 -6.96 -4.40
CA LYS A 145 -4.45 -6.99 -3.95
C LYS A 145 -5.40 -7.73 -4.88
N GLU A 146 -5.10 -7.77 -6.18
CA GLU A 146 -5.98 -8.41 -7.15
C GLU A 146 -5.89 -9.94 -7.03
N ASN A 147 -4.67 -10.48 -6.95
CA ASN A 147 -4.47 -11.92 -6.78
C ASN A 147 -4.45 -12.36 -5.31
N GLN A 148 -4.37 -11.40 -4.39
CA GLN A 148 -4.19 -11.57 -2.95
C GLN A 148 -2.96 -12.41 -2.62
N ASN A 149 -1.83 -11.95 -3.16
CA ASN A 149 -0.50 -12.50 -2.93
C ASN A 149 0.33 -11.49 -2.15
N ILE A 150 1.31 -11.98 -1.40
CA ILE A 150 2.30 -11.19 -0.67
C ILE A 150 3.64 -11.57 -1.27
N ILE A 151 4.32 -10.57 -1.83
CA ILE A 151 5.57 -10.76 -2.53
C ILE A 151 6.69 -10.17 -1.68
N VAL A 152 7.71 -10.99 -1.41
CA VAL A 152 8.97 -10.53 -0.79
C VAL A 152 9.99 -10.40 -1.90
N TYR A 153 10.45 -9.19 -2.14
CA TYR A 153 11.46 -8.87 -3.14
C TYR A 153 12.80 -8.59 -2.47
N SER A 154 13.87 -9.17 -2.99
CA SER A 154 15.25 -8.95 -2.53
C SER A 154 15.99 -8.00 -3.48
N ILE A 155 16.96 -7.26 -2.94
CA ILE A 155 17.70 -6.23 -3.69
C ILE A 155 18.55 -6.79 -4.85
N ASP A 156 18.77 -8.11 -4.87
CA ASP A 156 19.42 -8.83 -5.97
C ASP A 156 18.50 -9.06 -7.19
N GLY A 157 17.21 -8.72 -7.07
CA GLY A 157 16.22 -8.91 -8.12
C GLY A 157 15.36 -10.18 -7.97
N THR A 158 15.66 -11.03 -6.99
CA THR A 158 14.89 -12.25 -6.72
C THR A 158 13.64 -11.95 -5.90
N TYR A 159 12.60 -12.77 -6.04
CA TYR A 159 11.37 -12.62 -5.28
C TYR A 159 10.71 -13.95 -4.93
N GLU A 160 9.92 -13.93 -3.87
CA GLU A 160 9.17 -15.07 -3.36
C GLU A 160 7.72 -14.67 -3.09
N ASP A 161 6.80 -15.56 -3.44
CA ASP A 161 5.38 -15.46 -3.08
C ASP A 161 5.11 -16.30 -1.85
N ILE A 162 4.88 -15.64 -0.72
CA ILE A 162 4.93 -16.29 0.60
C ILE A 162 3.58 -16.82 1.07
N ILE A 163 2.53 -16.74 0.23
CA ILE A 163 1.16 -17.00 0.67
C ILE A 163 0.78 -18.47 0.55
N LEU A 164 -0.05 -18.94 1.49
CA LEU A 164 -0.59 -20.30 1.45
C LEU A 164 -1.62 -20.46 0.33
N LYS A 165 -1.32 -21.21 -0.72
CA LYS A 165 -2.29 -21.46 -1.82
C LYS A 165 -3.48 -22.31 -1.37
N THR A 166 -3.25 -23.19 -0.39
CA THR A 166 -4.25 -24.11 0.13
C THR A 166 -4.16 -24.19 1.65
N LEU A 167 -5.27 -23.91 2.34
CA LEU A 167 -5.40 -24.09 3.78
C LEU A 167 -6.14 -25.39 4.07
N LYS A 168 -5.50 -26.31 4.79
CA LYS A 168 -6.12 -27.55 5.26
C LYS A 168 -6.46 -27.45 6.74
N THR A 169 -7.70 -27.75 7.07
CA THR A 169 -8.19 -27.99 8.44
C THR A 169 -8.50 -29.47 8.60
N SER A 170 -8.86 -29.92 9.80
CA SER A 170 -9.22 -31.32 10.04
C SER A 170 -10.41 -31.81 9.21
N LYS A 171 -11.30 -30.91 8.78
CA LYS A 171 -12.54 -31.25 8.05
C LYS A 171 -12.62 -30.68 6.64
N TYR A 172 -11.92 -29.59 6.36
CA TYR A 172 -12.06 -28.83 5.12
C TYR A 172 -10.72 -28.46 4.52
N THR A 173 -10.66 -28.50 3.19
CA THR A 173 -9.56 -27.91 2.41
C THR A 173 -10.10 -26.69 1.68
N PHE A 174 -9.45 -25.56 1.89
CA PHE A 174 -9.75 -24.29 1.23
C PHE A 174 -8.64 -23.98 0.24
N GLU A 175 -8.97 -23.98 -1.05
CA GLU A 175 -8.07 -23.50 -2.09
C GLU A 175 -8.34 -22.02 -2.32
N LYS A 176 -7.29 -21.19 -2.32
CA LYS A 176 -7.41 -19.73 -2.44
C LYS A 176 -8.31 -19.34 -3.61
N ASP A 177 -7.98 -19.81 -4.81
CA ASP A 177 -8.65 -19.37 -6.03
C ASP A 177 -10.14 -19.73 -6.02
N LYS A 178 -10.49 -20.90 -5.48
CA LYS A 178 -11.90 -21.31 -5.29
C LYS A 178 -12.62 -20.44 -4.28
N VAL A 179 -11.95 -20.01 -3.20
CA VAL A 179 -12.54 -19.11 -2.20
C VAL A 179 -12.76 -17.73 -2.79
N LEU A 180 -11.76 -17.16 -3.48
CA LEU A 180 -11.84 -15.84 -4.09
C LEU A 180 -12.86 -15.78 -5.25
N GLN A 181 -13.03 -16.87 -5.99
CA GLN A 181 -14.11 -16.99 -6.99
C GLN A 181 -15.50 -16.94 -6.36
N ARG A 182 -15.69 -17.55 -5.19
CA ARG A 182 -16.99 -17.59 -4.49
C ARG A 182 -17.28 -16.32 -3.70
N GLN A 183 -16.25 -15.70 -3.15
CA GLN A 183 -16.34 -14.51 -2.31
C GLN A 183 -15.24 -13.54 -2.72
N LYS A 184 -15.57 -12.62 -3.63
CA LYS A 184 -14.59 -11.66 -4.17
C LYS A 184 -14.06 -10.69 -3.11
N ASP A 185 -14.88 -10.35 -2.13
CA ASP A 185 -14.51 -9.45 -1.02
C ASP A 185 -13.82 -10.18 0.15
N TYR A 186 -13.42 -11.43 -0.08
CA TYR A 186 -12.71 -12.22 0.93
C TYR A 186 -11.25 -11.78 0.99
N ILE A 187 -10.70 -11.66 2.20
CA ILE A 187 -9.29 -11.29 2.40
C ILE A 187 -8.49 -12.55 2.68
N TRP A 188 -7.76 -13.04 1.70
CA TRP A 188 -6.85 -14.16 1.80
C TRP A 188 -5.50 -13.73 2.36
N ALA A 189 -4.94 -12.63 1.86
CA ALA A 189 -3.73 -12.00 2.36
C ALA A 189 -3.65 -10.54 1.92
N GLU A 190 -3.49 -9.61 2.86
CA GLU A 190 -3.33 -8.16 2.62
C GLU A 190 -2.44 -7.52 3.70
N LYS A 191 -2.00 -6.28 3.45
CA LYS A 191 -1.24 -5.43 4.39
C LYS A 191 -0.02 -6.16 4.98
N PRO A 192 0.98 -6.49 4.17
CA PRO A 192 2.20 -7.09 4.69
C PRO A 192 3.04 -6.06 5.44
N HIS A 193 3.83 -6.53 6.40
CA HIS A 193 4.78 -5.70 7.14
C HIS A 193 5.94 -6.55 7.65
N PHE A 194 7.13 -5.96 7.76
CA PHE A 194 8.27 -6.62 8.38
C PHE A 194 8.23 -6.53 9.90
N THR A 195 8.72 -7.57 10.53
CA THR A 195 9.09 -7.57 11.94
C THR A 195 10.56 -7.18 12.07
N SER A 196 10.98 -6.69 13.24
CA SER A 196 12.35 -6.26 13.49
C SER A 196 13.39 -7.37 13.33
N ASP A 197 12.98 -8.63 13.51
CA ASP A 197 13.81 -9.82 13.33
C ASP A 197 13.72 -10.41 11.93
N GLY A 198 13.22 -9.64 10.96
CA GLY A 198 13.28 -10.01 9.57
C GLY A 198 12.35 -11.16 9.21
N LYS A 199 11.10 -11.09 9.64
CA LYS A 199 10.00 -11.93 9.14
C LYS A 199 8.86 -11.07 8.65
N VAL A 200 7.93 -11.69 7.94
CA VAL A 200 6.77 -11.00 7.38
C VAL A 200 5.53 -11.36 8.19
N VAL A 201 4.74 -10.35 8.52
CA VAL A 201 3.37 -10.51 8.97
C VAL A 201 2.41 -9.98 7.92
N PHE A 202 1.19 -10.52 7.90
CA PHE A 202 0.12 -10.09 7.00
C PHE A 202 -1.24 -10.45 7.58
N LEU A 203 -2.31 -9.88 7.02
CA LEU A 203 -3.68 -10.02 7.52
C LEU A 203 -4.51 -10.93 6.63
N THR A 204 -5.38 -11.73 7.25
CA THR A 204 -6.25 -12.69 6.55
C THR A 204 -7.61 -12.77 7.21
N LYS A 205 -8.65 -13.15 6.47
CA LYS A 205 -9.97 -13.54 6.97
C LYS A 205 -10.13 -15.07 6.95
N LEU A 206 -9.06 -15.83 7.18
CA LEU A 206 -9.07 -17.29 7.03
C LEU A 206 -10.07 -17.97 7.99
N PRO A 207 -10.90 -18.91 7.50
CA PRO A 207 -12.05 -19.41 8.23
C PRO A 207 -11.62 -20.70 8.91
N TYR A 208 -11.09 -20.61 10.13
CA TYR A 208 -10.93 -21.82 10.94
C TYR A 208 -12.29 -22.37 11.39
N ASN A 209 -13.32 -21.52 11.36
CA ASN A 209 -14.70 -21.87 11.60
C ASN A 209 -15.56 -20.91 10.76
N LEU A 210 -16.49 -21.41 9.94
CA LEU A 210 -17.35 -20.60 9.06
C LEU A 210 -18.18 -19.52 9.81
N THR A 211 -18.17 -19.58 11.14
CA THR A 211 -18.83 -18.64 12.05
C THR A 211 -17.94 -17.47 12.50
N LYS A 212 -16.60 -17.61 12.45
CA LYS A 212 -15.68 -16.55 12.85
C LYS A 212 -15.43 -15.61 11.67
N ARG A 213 -15.81 -14.35 11.84
CA ARG A 213 -15.66 -13.29 10.84
C ARG A 213 -14.39 -12.45 11.00
N GLY A 214 -13.55 -12.76 11.98
CA GLY A 214 -12.40 -11.95 12.36
C GLY A 214 -11.29 -11.95 11.31
N ILE A 215 -10.52 -10.88 11.32
CA ILE A 215 -9.24 -10.71 10.64
C ILE A 215 -8.16 -11.22 11.59
N PHE A 216 -7.37 -12.15 11.09
CA PHE A 216 -6.26 -12.77 11.78
C PHE A 216 -4.95 -12.25 11.22
N ILE A 217 -3.99 -12.04 12.12
CA ILE A 217 -2.61 -11.81 11.72
C ILE A 217 -1.86 -13.14 11.62
N TRP A 218 -1.10 -13.26 10.55
CA TRP A 218 -0.23 -14.38 10.29
C TRP A 218 1.20 -13.94 10.19
N TYR A 219 2.08 -14.91 10.39
CA TYR A 219 3.52 -14.78 10.34
C TYR A 219 4.07 -15.77 9.32
N ALA A 220 5.11 -15.38 8.58
CA ALA A 220 5.86 -16.22 7.66
C ALA A 220 7.33 -15.81 7.59
N ASN A 221 8.19 -16.77 7.24
CA ASN A 221 9.53 -16.47 6.76
C ASN A 221 9.50 -15.94 5.32
N TYR A 222 10.59 -15.34 4.85
CA TYR A 222 10.71 -14.76 3.50
C TYR A 222 10.47 -15.74 2.35
N ASN A 223 10.64 -17.03 2.59
CA ASN A 223 10.40 -18.10 1.61
C ASN A 223 9.02 -18.77 1.79
N GLY A 224 8.09 -18.14 2.52
CA GLY A 224 6.75 -18.69 2.79
C GLY A 224 6.72 -19.86 3.79
N THR A 225 7.86 -20.26 4.35
CA THR A 225 7.89 -21.31 5.38
C THR A 225 7.48 -20.78 6.76
N ARG A 226 7.19 -21.70 7.68
CA ARG A 226 6.75 -21.42 9.06
C ARG A 226 5.53 -20.51 9.12
N LEU A 227 4.51 -20.82 8.32
CA LEU A 227 3.26 -20.08 8.37
C LEU A 227 2.53 -20.32 9.71
N VAL A 228 2.43 -19.30 10.55
CA VAL A 228 1.82 -19.40 11.89
C VAL A 228 0.80 -18.29 12.09
N ARG A 229 -0.38 -18.66 12.58
CA ARG A 229 -1.41 -17.70 13.00
C ARG A 229 -1.08 -17.16 14.38
N LEU A 230 -0.92 -15.84 14.50
CA LEU A 230 -0.54 -15.19 15.75
C LEU A 230 -1.75 -14.85 16.63
N GLY A 231 -2.89 -14.50 16.03
CA GLY A 231 -4.09 -14.10 16.77
C GLY A 231 -5.19 -13.52 15.89
N GLU A 232 -6.36 -13.29 16.51
CA GLU A 232 -7.51 -12.57 15.93
C GLU A 232 -7.40 -11.10 16.39
N LEU A 233 -7.66 -10.14 15.49
CA LEU A 233 -7.50 -8.71 15.75
C LEU A 233 -8.85 -7.96 15.76
N SER A 234 -9.42 -7.70 14.57
CA SER A 234 -10.68 -6.98 14.38
C SER A 234 -11.61 -7.75 13.43
N TYR A 235 -12.84 -7.27 13.25
CA TYR A 235 -13.73 -7.70 12.16
C TYR A 235 -13.59 -6.85 10.89
N ASP A 236 -12.94 -5.69 10.98
CA ASP A 236 -12.69 -4.78 9.86
C ASP A 236 -11.18 -4.55 9.69
N ILE A 237 -10.64 -4.86 8.52
CA ILE A 237 -9.22 -4.69 8.21
C ILE A 237 -8.79 -3.21 8.25
N ASN A 238 -9.73 -2.29 8.07
CA ASN A 238 -9.46 -0.85 8.11
C ASN A 238 -9.19 -0.36 9.53
N ASN A 239 -9.65 -1.08 10.56
CA ASN A 239 -9.37 -0.78 11.95
C ASN A 239 -7.99 -1.27 12.41
N ILE A 240 -7.25 -1.96 11.53
CA ILE A 240 -5.93 -2.53 11.82
C ILE A 240 -4.84 -1.70 11.13
N LYS A 241 -3.86 -1.25 11.91
CA LYS A 241 -2.65 -0.56 11.43
C LYS A 241 -1.40 -1.03 12.16
N TYR A 242 -0.28 -1.06 11.44
CA TYR A 242 1.04 -1.18 12.05
C TYR A 242 1.47 0.20 12.56
N ASP A 243 1.99 0.28 13.78
CA ASP A 243 2.29 1.52 14.51
C ASP A 243 3.77 1.58 14.94
N GLY A 244 4.64 1.06 14.06
CA GLY A 244 6.08 0.99 14.28
C GLY A 244 6.49 -0.06 15.33
N PHE A 245 7.62 0.19 15.97
CA PHE A 245 8.22 -0.72 16.94
C PHE A 245 8.26 -0.08 18.33
N ASP A 246 8.19 -0.89 19.38
CA ASP A 246 8.45 -0.45 20.75
C ASP A 246 9.96 -0.41 21.06
N GLU A 247 10.31 -0.05 22.30
CA GLU A 247 11.71 0.03 22.79
C GLU A 247 12.46 -1.30 22.72
N ASN A 248 11.75 -2.43 22.73
CA ASN A 248 12.30 -3.78 22.64
C ASN A 248 12.27 -4.33 21.21
N GLU A 249 12.08 -3.46 20.22
CA GLU A 249 11.88 -3.81 18.82
C GLU A 249 10.64 -4.70 18.55
N GLY A 250 9.68 -4.76 19.48
CA GLY A 250 8.41 -5.44 19.29
C GLY A 250 7.51 -4.68 18.33
N LEU A 251 6.91 -5.37 17.35
CA LEU A 251 6.01 -4.73 16.38
C LEU A 251 4.70 -4.33 17.06
N ARG A 252 4.39 -3.03 17.04
CA ARG A 252 3.14 -2.47 17.56
C ARG A 252 2.06 -2.53 16.49
N ILE A 253 0.91 -3.05 16.86
CA ILE A 253 -0.27 -3.22 15.99
C ILE A 253 -1.45 -2.59 16.71
N ILE A 254 -2.10 -1.61 16.09
CA ILE A 254 -3.33 -1.04 16.62
C ILE A 254 -4.51 -1.73 15.94
N SER A 255 -5.47 -2.20 16.74
CA SER A 255 -6.71 -2.82 16.27
C SER A 255 -7.88 -2.38 17.16
N ASP A 256 -8.92 -1.82 16.55
CA ASP A 256 -10.11 -1.32 17.27
C ASP A 256 -9.77 -0.37 18.44
N GLY A 257 -8.75 0.47 18.25
CA GLY A 257 -8.27 1.42 19.27
C GLY A 257 -7.39 0.80 20.37
N LYS A 258 -7.19 -0.51 20.38
CA LYS A 258 -6.29 -1.21 21.31
C LYS A 258 -4.92 -1.40 20.68
N THR A 259 -3.87 -1.41 21.51
CA THR A 259 -2.50 -1.70 21.06
C THR A 259 -2.11 -3.12 21.42
N PHE A 260 -1.65 -3.87 20.43
CA PHE A 260 -1.04 -5.18 20.56
C PHE A 260 0.44 -5.08 20.22
N VAL A 261 1.26 -5.89 20.88
CA VAL A 261 2.68 -6.03 20.57
C VAL A 261 3.00 -7.47 20.21
N LEU A 262 3.65 -7.63 19.07
CA LEU A 262 4.36 -8.86 18.71
C LEU A 262 5.82 -8.70 19.13
N GLU A 263 6.16 -9.26 20.30
CA GLU A 263 7.54 -9.26 20.80
C GLU A 263 8.47 -9.99 19.83
N LYS A 264 9.69 -9.47 19.68
CA LYS A 264 10.72 -10.04 18.81
C LYS A 264 10.94 -11.53 19.11
N GLY A 265 10.94 -12.37 18.08
CA GLY A 265 11.12 -13.81 18.20
C GLY A 265 9.95 -14.58 18.85
N LYS A 266 8.86 -13.92 19.24
CA LYS A 266 7.66 -14.58 19.79
C LYS A 266 6.63 -14.84 18.69
N TYR A 267 5.68 -15.73 18.99
CA TYR A 267 4.60 -16.13 18.08
C TYR A 267 3.21 -15.88 18.68
N LYS A 268 3.10 -14.91 19.58
CA LYS A 268 1.84 -14.53 20.22
C LYS A 268 1.79 -13.02 20.38
N LEU A 269 0.60 -12.46 20.21
CA LEU A 269 0.33 -11.06 20.50
C LEU A 269 0.08 -10.84 21.99
N LYS A 270 0.55 -9.71 22.49
CA LYS A 270 0.27 -9.21 23.84
C LYS A 270 -0.50 -7.90 23.74
N GLU A 271 -1.70 -7.84 24.28
CA GLU A 271 -2.44 -6.57 24.42
C GLU A 271 -1.77 -5.72 25.52
N ILE A 272 -1.50 -4.45 25.22
CA ILE A 272 -0.96 -3.48 26.16
C ILE A 272 -2.04 -2.43 26.41
N LYS A 273 -2.22 -2.08 27.70
CA LYS A 273 -3.19 -1.08 28.16
C LYS A 273 -2.62 0.32 28.08
#